data_AF-A0A5J5DGK0-F1
#
_entry.id   AF-A0A5J5DGK0-F1
#
_cell.length_a   1.000
_cell.length_b   1.000
_cell.length_c   1.000
_cell.angle_alpha   90.00
_cell.angle_beta   90.00
_cell.angle_gamma   90.00
#
_symmetry.space_group_name_H-M   'P 1'
#
loop_
_entity.id
_entity.type
_entity.pdbx_description
1 polymer ?
#
loop_
_entity_poly.entity_id
_entity_poly.type
_entity_poly.pdbx_seq_one_letter_code
_entity_poly.pdbx_strand_id
1 'polypeptide(L)'
;VDLGRLIFLTVVGTQGRYARYSGNEFARAYRLNYSRDGLLWKSWRNRLGNTVMEGNKNAYTSVINDLHPPIITRYVRLIPVTKLSTTVCMRVELYGCPWEGRTHKHTHTVTLTDGVIGLDDFLVTRQNHVWPGYNYLGWRNDSLGSQGYVEMEFVFDRQRNFTSMK
;
A
#
# COMPACT_ATOMS: atom_id res chain seq x y z
N VAL A 1 -14.93 0.92 -1.17
CA VAL A 1 -14.93 -0.55 -1.35
C VAL A 1 -14.62 -1.19 -0.01
N ASP A 2 -15.48 -2.10 0.48
CA ASP A 2 -15.17 -3.00 1.59
C ASP A 2 -14.82 -4.37 1.01
N LEU A 3 -13.64 -4.90 1.34
CA LEU A 3 -13.13 -6.19 0.87
C LEU A 3 -13.59 -7.36 1.77
N GLY A 4 -14.32 -7.08 2.85
CA GLY A 4 -14.86 -8.06 3.81
C GLY A 4 -13.83 -8.60 4.80
N ARG A 5 -12.56 -8.73 4.39
CA ARG A 5 -11.43 -9.16 5.22
C ARG A 5 -10.18 -8.33 4.91
N LEU A 6 -9.13 -8.51 5.71
CA LEU A 6 -7.83 -7.91 5.40
C LEU A 6 -7.25 -8.57 4.16
N ILE A 7 -6.85 -7.73 3.20
CA ILE A 7 -6.20 -8.09 1.94
C ILE A 7 -4.84 -7.41 1.90
N PHE A 8 -3.83 -8.13 1.44
CA PHE A 8 -2.56 -7.58 1.01
C PHE A 8 -2.73 -7.12 -0.44
N LEU A 9 -3.04 -5.84 -0.60
CA LEU A 9 -3.36 -5.22 -1.87
C LEU A 9 -2.07 -4.73 -2.53
N THR A 10 -1.83 -5.19 -3.75
CA THR A 10 -0.59 -4.94 -4.49
C THR A 10 -0.82 -4.17 -5.77
N VAL A 11 -1.98 -4.32 -6.42
CA VAL A 11 -2.22 -3.70 -7.73
C VAL A 11 -3.63 -3.13 -7.80
N VAL A 12 -3.76 -1.99 -8.49
CA VAL A 12 -5.02 -1.32 -8.76
C VAL A 12 -5.20 -1.18 -10.27
N GLY A 13 -6.32 -1.67 -10.80
CA GLY A 13 -6.75 -1.42 -12.16
C GLY A 13 -7.82 -0.33 -12.21
N THR A 14 -7.71 0.61 -13.16
CA THR A 14 -8.72 1.65 -13.38
C THR A 14 -9.16 1.72 -14.84
N GLN A 15 -10.42 2.05 -15.08
CA GLN A 15 -11.00 2.24 -16.42
C GLN A 15 -12.06 3.35 -16.40
N GLY A 16 -12.21 4.10 -17.49
CA GLY A 16 -13.26 5.12 -17.63
C GLY A 16 -14.63 4.57 -18.06
N ARG A 17 -15.58 5.45 -18.39
CA ARG A 17 -16.89 5.09 -18.95
C ARG A 17 -16.87 5.21 -20.47
N TYR A 18 -16.71 4.09 -21.17
CA TYR A 18 -16.73 4.09 -22.64
C TYR A 18 -18.15 4.07 -23.24
N ALA A 19 -19.10 3.40 -22.58
CA ALA A 19 -20.54 3.35 -22.93
C ALA A 19 -20.83 3.24 -24.44
N ARG A 20 -20.22 2.26 -25.12
CA ARG A 20 -20.41 2.03 -26.57
C ARG A 20 -20.20 3.30 -27.40
N TYR A 21 -19.07 3.97 -27.21
CA TYR A 21 -18.66 5.21 -27.89
C TYR A 21 -19.42 6.48 -27.50
N SER A 22 -20.48 6.40 -26.68
CA SER A 22 -21.21 7.57 -26.17
C SER A 22 -20.62 8.16 -24.88
N GLY A 23 -19.57 7.52 -24.33
CA GLY A 23 -18.89 7.97 -23.12
C GLY A 23 -17.41 8.22 -23.32
N ASN A 24 -16.95 9.32 -22.72
CA ASN A 24 -15.55 9.72 -22.73
C ASN A 24 -15.09 10.30 -21.37
N GLU A 25 -15.78 9.92 -20.30
CA GLU A 25 -15.47 10.35 -18.94
C GLU A 25 -14.52 9.35 -18.28
N PHE A 26 -13.40 9.84 -17.78
CA PHE A 26 -12.39 9.01 -17.13
C PHE A 26 -11.58 9.81 -16.11
N ALA A 27 -11.11 9.13 -15.08
CA ALA A 27 -10.22 9.72 -14.09
C ALA A 27 -8.79 9.77 -14.61
N ARG A 28 -8.27 10.97 -14.85
CA ARG A 28 -6.88 11.17 -15.30
C ARG A 28 -5.85 10.88 -14.24
N ALA A 29 -6.20 11.12 -12.98
CA ALA A 29 -5.37 10.84 -11.82
C ALA A 29 -6.27 10.54 -10.63
N TYR A 30 -5.72 9.88 -9.61
CA TYR A 30 -6.46 9.57 -8.38
C TYR A 30 -5.53 9.46 -7.18
N ARG A 31 -6.11 9.62 -5.98
CA ARG A 31 -5.49 9.25 -4.71
C ARG A 31 -6.14 7.99 -4.17
N LEU A 32 -5.40 7.24 -3.37
CA LEU A 32 -5.91 6.08 -2.66
C LEU A 32 -5.83 6.30 -1.16
N ASN A 33 -6.98 6.19 -0.50
CA ASN A 33 -7.07 6.12 0.94
C ASN A 33 -7.50 4.71 1.35
N TYR A 34 -6.91 4.20 2.43
CA TYR A 34 -7.14 2.84 2.89
C TYR A 34 -7.31 2.79 4.40
N SER A 35 -8.03 1.78 4.87
CA SER A 35 -8.24 1.54 6.30
C SER A 35 -8.31 0.04 6.60
N ARG A 36 -7.91 -0.34 7.81
CA ARG A 36 -8.03 -1.71 8.33
C ARG A 36 -9.29 -1.89 9.17
N ASP A 37 -9.69 -0.87 9.91
CA ASP A 37 -10.82 -0.88 10.85
C ASP A 37 -12.03 -0.07 10.37
N GLY A 38 -11.89 0.73 9.32
CA GLY A 38 -12.94 1.60 8.79
C GLY A 38 -13.04 2.95 9.51
N LEU A 39 -12.32 3.11 10.63
CA LEU A 39 -12.31 4.32 11.45
C LEU A 39 -11.11 5.19 11.13
N LEU A 40 -9.91 4.63 11.19
CA LEU A 40 -8.67 5.34 10.89
C LEU A 40 -8.31 5.18 9.42
N TRP A 41 -8.33 6.28 8.67
CA TRP A 41 -7.99 6.30 7.26
C TRP A 41 -6.59 6.83 7.03
N LYS A 42 -5.81 6.13 6.21
CA LYS A 42 -4.47 6.53 5.78
C LYS A 42 -4.48 6.81 4.29
N SER A 43 -3.74 7.82 3.86
CA SER A 43 -3.50 8.07 2.44
C SER A 43 -2.27 7.30 1.98
N TRP A 44 -2.38 6.57 0.89
CA TRP A 44 -1.26 5.88 0.28
C TRP A 44 -0.27 6.89 -0.30
N ARG A 45 1.02 6.59 -0.14
CA ARG A 45 2.12 7.36 -0.68
C ARG A 45 3.14 6.38 -1.21
N ASN A 46 3.69 6.67 -2.39
CA ASN A 46 4.81 5.89 -2.89
C ASN A 46 6.07 6.15 -2.03
N ARG A 47 7.13 5.39 -2.29
CA ARG A 47 8.41 5.53 -1.56
C ARG A 47 9.06 6.92 -1.70
N LEU A 48 8.70 7.69 -2.73
CA LEU A 48 9.14 9.07 -2.96
C LEU A 48 8.24 10.12 -2.27
N GLY A 49 7.16 9.70 -1.59
CA GLY A 49 6.21 10.58 -0.91
C GLY A 49 5.06 11.09 -1.78
N ASN A 50 4.99 10.71 -3.06
CA ASN A 50 3.89 11.10 -3.95
C ASN A 50 2.59 10.40 -3.55
N THR A 51 1.52 11.18 -3.43
CA THR A 51 0.18 10.71 -3.05
C THR A 51 -0.74 10.45 -4.26
N VAL A 52 -0.37 10.99 -5.43
CA VAL A 52 -1.18 10.96 -6.64
C VAL A 52 -0.65 9.88 -7.57
N MET A 53 -1.56 9.02 -8.04
CA MET A 53 -1.30 8.03 -9.08
C MET A 53 -1.91 8.52 -10.39
N GLU A 54 -1.16 8.31 -11.47
CA GLU A 54 -1.65 8.56 -12.83
C GLU A 54 -2.70 7.51 -13.19
N GLY A 55 -3.80 7.96 -13.78
CA GLY A 55 -4.96 7.15 -14.13
C GLY A 55 -5.07 6.93 -15.64
N ASN A 56 -6.29 7.03 -16.15
CA ASN A 56 -6.60 6.73 -17.54
C ASN A 56 -6.28 7.92 -18.47
N LYS A 57 -5.89 7.60 -19.72
CA LYS A 57 -5.73 8.58 -20.81
C LYS A 57 -6.94 8.64 -21.74
N ASN A 58 -7.82 7.64 -21.68
CA ASN A 58 -9.07 7.53 -22.43
C ASN A 58 -10.08 6.70 -21.62
N ALA A 59 -11.32 6.59 -22.11
CA ALA A 59 -12.38 5.91 -21.38
C ALA A 59 -12.43 4.38 -21.52
N TYR A 60 -11.69 3.77 -22.46
CA TYR A 60 -11.84 2.36 -22.85
C TYR A 60 -10.65 1.48 -22.46
N THR A 61 -9.43 2.01 -22.37
CA THR A 61 -8.26 1.23 -21.93
C THR A 61 -8.19 1.14 -20.42
N SER A 62 -7.99 -0.07 -19.89
CA SER A 62 -7.63 -0.26 -18.48
C SER A 62 -6.18 0.16 -18.24
N VAL A 63 -5.95 0.87 -17.14
CA VAL A 63 -4.61 1.20 -16.64
C VAL A 63 -4.37 0.41 -15.37
N ILE A 64 -3.22 -0.24 -15.29
CA ILE A 64 -2.78 -1.02 -14.13
C ILE A 64 -1.67 -0.24 -13.43
N ASN A 65 -1.81 -0.05 -12.12
CA ASN A 65 -0.82 0.61 -11.29
C ASN A 65 -0.43 -0.30 -10.13
N ASP A 66 0.87 -0.57 -10.01
CA ASP A 66 1.42 -1.29 -8.87
C ASP A 66 1.55 -0.37 -7.65
N LEU A 67 1.03 -0.85 -6.51
CA LEU A 67 1.20 -0.19 -5.23
C LEU A 67 2.58 -0.53 -4.68
N HIS A 68 3.49 0.44 -4.78
CA HIS A 68 4.81 0.40 -4.16
C HIS A 68 4.97 1.54 -3.13
N PRO A 69 4.82 1.27 -1.83
CA PRO A 69 4.69 -0.06 -1.20
C PRO A 69 3.26 -0.64 -1.28
N PRO A 70 3.13 -1.98 -1.21
CA PRO A 70 1.83 -2.64 -1.08
C PRO A 70 1.19 -2.31 0.28
N ILE A 71 -0.13 -2.51 0.40
CA ILE A 71 -0.87 -2.15 1.61
C ILE A 71 -1.72 -3.29 2.14
N ILE A 72 -1.76 -3.43 3.47
CA ILE A 72 -2.68 -4.33 4.15
C ILE A 72 -3.93 -3.54 4.53
N THR A 73 -5.08 -3.88 3.94
CA THR A 73 -6.31 -3.11 4.08
C THR A 73 -7.57 -3.97 3.96
N ARG A 74 -8.66 -3.53 4.59
CA ARG A 74 -10.01 -4.04 4.35
C ARG A 74 -10.85 -3.04 3.55
N TYR A 75 -10.68 -1.74 3.80
CA TYR A 75 -11.46 -0.69 3.18
C TYR A 75 -10.60 0.18 2.29
N VAL A 76 -11.03 0.39 1.05
CA VAL A 76 -10.31 1.19 0.05
C VAL A 76 -11.23 2.27 -0.51
N ARG A 77 -10.70 3.49 -0.64
CA ARG A 77 -11.31 4.64 -1.30
C ARG A 77 -10.37 5.12 -2.39
N LEU A 78 -10.82 5.09 -3.64
CA LEU A 78 -10.15 5.73 -4.75
C LEU A 78 -10.85 7.06 -5.01
N ILE A 79 -10.08 8.14 -4.99
CA ILE A 79 -10.58 9.51 -5.04
C ILE A 79 -10.03 10.14 -6.32
N PRO A 80 -10.85 10.34 -7.36
CA PRO A 80 -10.39 11.00 -8.57
C PRO A 80 -9.86 12.40 -8.27
N VAL A 81 -8.73 12.73 -8.89
CA VAL A 81 -8.14 14.07 -8.85
C VAL A 81 -8.29 14.70 -10.22
N THR A 82 -8.98 15.83 -10.28
CA THR A 82 -9.13 16.60 -11.50
C THR A 82 -8.59 18.01 -11.32
N LYS A 83 -7.88 18.51 -12.34
CA LYS A 83 -7.47 19.92 -12.43
C LYS A 83 -8.48 20.76 -13.22
N LEU A 84 -9.39 20.11 -13.93
CA LEU A 84 -10.37 20.74 -14.82
C LEU A 84 -11.78 20.40 -14.35
N SER A 85 -12.73 21.32 -14.48
CA SER A 85 -14.14 21.07 -14.19
C SER A 85 -14.74 20.18 -15.29
N THR A 86 -14.56 18.88 -15.15
CA THR A 86 -15.00 17.86 -16.12
C THR A 86 -15.70 16.73 -15.37
N THR A 87 -16.68 16.12 -16.02
CA THR A 87 -17.32 14.91 -15.49
C THR A 87 -16.33 13.75 -15.49
N VAL A 88 -16.18 13.10 -14.35
CA VAL A 88 -15.25 11.97 -14.18
C VAL A 88 -16.03 10.71 -13.86
N CYS A 89 -15.64 9.60 -14.48
CA CYS A 89 -16.13 8.27 -14.17
C CYS A 89 -14.94 7.33 -13.95
N MET A 90 -15.12 6.36 -13.05
CA MET A 90 -14.07 5.41 -12.72
C MET A 90 -14.70 4.04 -12.42
N ARG A 91 -14.21 3.03 -13.12
CA ARG A 91 -14.37 1.61 -12.82
C ARG A 91 -13.05 1.12 -12.26
N VAL A 92 -13.11 0.25 -11.26
CA VAL A 92 -11.93 -0.14 -10.48
C VAL A 92 -11.92 -1.66 -10.32
N GLU A 93 -10.73 -2.22 -10.47
CA GLU A 93 -10.39 -3.59 -10.11
C GLU A 93 -9.27 -3.57 -9.07
N LEU A 94 -9.33 -4.43 -8.06
CA LEU A 94 -8.37 -4.46 -6.96
C LEU A 94 -7.75 -5.85 -6.89
N TYR A 95 -6.42 -5.94 -7.04
CA TYR A 95 -5.71 -7.22 -7.02
C TYR A 95 -4.85 -7.35 -5.77
N GLY A 96 -4.95 -8.49 -5.12
CA GLY A 96 -4.24 -8.82 -3.90
C GLY A 96 -4.59 -10.22 -3.43
N CYS A 97 -4.07 -10.61 -2.27
CA CYS A 97 -4.38 -11.89 -1.64
C CYS A 97 -4.92 -11.68 -0.21
N PRO A 98 -5.71 -12.65 0.33
CA PRO A 98 -6.08 -12.64 1.73
C PRO A 98 -4.85 -12.49 2.63
N TRP A 99 -4.89 -11.52 3.54
CA TRP A 99 -3.81 -11.32 4.50
C TRP A 99 -4.01 -12.24 5.69
N GLU A 100 -3.25 -13.33 5.73
CA GLU A 100 -3.30 -14.32 6.82
C GLU A 100 -2.30 -14.01 7.96
N GLY A 101 -1.35 -13.09 7.73
CA GLY A 101 -0.32 -12.62 8.67
C GLY A 101 -0.89 -11.81 9.84
N ARG A 102 -0.92 -12.32 11.07
CA ARG A 102 0.18 -12.21 12.03
C ARG A 102 0.71 -10.80 12.35
N THR A 103 -0.11 -9.74 12.37
CA THR A 103 -0.03 -8.62 13.35
C THR A 103 -1.00 -7.47 13.06
N HIS A 104 -1.64 -6.95 14.10
CA HIS A 104 -2.32 -5.66 14.18
C HIS A 104 -1.43 -4.60 14.82
N LYS A 105 -1.59 -3.38 14.29
CA LYS A 105 -1.23 -2.09 14.88
C LYS A 105 0.14 -1.98 15.60
N HIS A 106 1.21 -1.92 14.79
CA HIS A 106 2.10 -0.76 14.89
C HIS A 106 2.03 0.08 13.61
N THR A 107 1.62 1.32 13.81
CA THR A 107 1.87 2.42 12.88
C THR A 107 3.38 2.67 13.01
N HIS A 108 4.14 2.54 11.91
CA HIS A 108 5.51 3.05 11.68
C HIS A 108 6.57 2.09 11.11
N THR A 109 6.31 0.80 10.87
CA THR A 109 7.29 -0.09 10.22
C THR A 109 6.71 -0.86 9.05
N VAL A 110 6.46 -0.12 7.96
CA VAL A 110 5.97 -0.68 6.69
C VAL A 110 6.94 -1.73 6.14
N THR A 111 8.26 -1.58 6.34
CA THR A 111 9.29 -2.47 5.81
C THR A 111 9.40 -3.84 6.47
N LEU A 112 9.00 -4.03 7.74
CA LEU A 112 9.06 -5.37 8.37
C LEU A 112 7.91 -6.29 7.94
N THR A 113 6.86 -5.71 7.37
CA THR A 113 5.61 -6.41 7.06
C THR A 113 5.15 -6.23 5.62
N ASP A 114 5.95 -5.58 4.76
CA ASP A 114 5.64 -5.39 3.34
C ASP A 114 6.02 -6.58 2.45
N GLY A 115 6.60 -7.63 3.04
CA GLY A 115 7.00 -8.85 2.34
C GLY A 115 8.24 -8.69 1.45
N VAL A 116 8.93 -7.55 1.52
CA VAL A 116 10.18 -7.32 0.78
C VAL A 116 11.35 -7.84 1.61
N ILE A 117 12.12 -8.79 1.05
CA ILE A 117 13.36 -9.28 1.66
C ILE A 117 14.53 -8.46 1.09
N GLY A 118 15.36 -7.92 1.97
CA GLY A 118 16.59 -7.20 1.60
C GLY A 118 17.63 -8.09 0.91
N LEU A 119 18.63 -7.47 0.29
CA LEU A 119 19.78 -8.14 -0.32
C LEU A 119 20.89 -8.38 0.71
N ASP A 120 21.75 -9.38 0.51
CA ASP A 120 22.87 -9.68 1.41
C ASP A 120 23.74 -8.45 1.73
N ASP A 121 23.98 -7.59 0.72
CA ASP A 121 24.53 -6.26 0.94
C ASP A 121 23.41 -5.27 1.30
N PHE A 122 23.39 -4.85 2.56
CA PHE A 122 22.37 -3.93 3.08
C PHE A 122 22.43 -2.53 2.46
N LEU A 123 23.56 -2.12 1.90
CA LEU A 123 23.68 -0.83 1.22
C LEU A 123 23.03 -0.84 -0.16
N VAL A 124 22.87 -2.03 -0.74
CA VAL A 124 22.30 -2.21 -2.07
C VAL A 124 20.81 -2.53 -1.96
N THR A 125 20.03 -1.92 -2.86
CA THR A 125 18.59 -2.10 -2.93
C THR A 125 18.16 -2.30 -4.37
N ARG A 126 17.21 -3.21 -4.61
CA ARG A 126 16.62 -3.43 -5.95
C ARG A 126 15.76 -2.25 -6.42
N GLN A 127 15.46 -1.28 -5.54
CA GLN A 127 14.61 -0.14 -5.84
C GLN A 127 15.45 1.06 -6.30
N ASN A 128 15.12 1.63 -7.46
CA ASN A 128 15.77 2.86 -7.92
C ASN A 128 15.29 4.08 -7.11
N HIS A 129 16.19 5.05 -6.90
CA HIS A 129 15.93 6.33 -6.20
C HIS A 129 15.53 6.23 -4.72
N VAL A 130 15.98 5.18 -4.03
CA VAL A 130 15.90 5.12 -2.55
C VAL A 130 17.29 5.15 -1.94
N TRP A 131 17.40 5.54 -0.67
CA TRP A 131 18.67 5.63 0.04
C TRP A 131 19.28 4.24 0.36
N PRO A 132 20.61 4.13 0.54
CA PRO A 132 21.25 2.89 1.01
C PRO A 132 20.65 2.44 2.35
N GLY A 133 20.49 1.12 2.55
CA GLY A 133 19.88 0.58 3.77
C GLY A 133 18.34 0.61 3.81
N TYR A 134 17.67 1.09 2.75
CA TYR A 134 16.22 1.33 2.76
C TYR A 134 15.35 0.10 3.14
N ASN A 135 15.76 -1.11 2.73
CA ASN A 135 15.03 -2.34 3.02
C ASN A 135 15.25 -2.86 4.46
N TYR A 136 16.08 -2.18 5.25
CA TYR A 136 16.52 -2.62 6.56
C TYR A 136 16.08 -1.64 7.65
N LEU A 137 15.75 -2.18 8.82
CA LEU A 137 15.66 -1.43 10.07
C LEU A 137 16.80 -1.91 10.97
N GLY A 138 17.65 -0.98 11.39
CA GLY A 138 18.82 -1.28 12.21
C GLY A 138 18.91 -0.34 13.40
N TRP A 139 19.45 -0.86 14.50
CA TRP A 139 19.76 -0.11 15.72
C TRP A 139 21.25 -0.22 15.99
N ARG A 140 21.85 0.85 16.50
CA ARG A 140 23.26 0.81 16.90
C ARG A 140 23.36 0.33 18.35
N ASN A 141 24.36 -0.48 18.67
CA ASN A 141 24.49 -1.07 20.00
C ASN A 141 24.64 -0.01 21.11
N ASP A 142 25.34 1.09 20.82
CA ASP A 142 25.51 2.24 21.71
C ASP A 142 24.18 2.97 22.03
N SER A 143 23.17 2.82 21.17
CA SER A 143 21.84 3.42 21.35
C SER A 143 20.87 2.60 22.22
N LEU A 144 21.25 1.39 22.64
CA LEU A 144 20.38 0.46 23.38
C LEU A 144 20.54 0.55 24.91
N GLY A 145 21.36 1.49 25.40
CA GLY A 145 21.59 1.68 26.84
C GLY A 145 22.10 0.42 27.53
N SER A 146 21.71 0.22 28.80
CA SER A 146 22.11 -0.93 29.63
C SER A 146 21.36 -2.23 29.31
N GLN A 147 20.30 -2.18 28.49
CA GLN A 147 19.47 -3.35 28.18
C GLN A 147 20.13 -4.26 27.13
N GLY A 148 20.85 -3.68 26.15
CA GLY A 148 21.61 -4.45 25.16
C GLY A 148 20.78 -5.27 24.15
N TYR A 149 19.45 -5.10 24.13
CA TYR A 149 18.54 -5.75 23.20
C TYR A 149 17.51 -4.76 22.63
N VAL A 150 16.94 -5.11 21.47
CA VAL A 150 15.81 -4.40 20.87
C VAL A 150 14.53 -5.11 21.28
N GLU A 151 13.61 -4.39 21.91
CA GLU A 151 12.28 -4.90 22.24
C GLU A 151 11.28 -4.53 21.15
N MET A 152 10.47 -5.51 20.71
CA MET A 152 9.39 -5.30 19.75
C MET A 152 8.11 -5.96 20.26
N GLU A 153 7.03 -5.18 20.33
CA GLU A 153 5.71 -5.68 20.66
C GLU A 153 4.91 -5.92 19.37
N PHE A 154 4.15 -7.01 19.34
CA PHE A 154 3.35 -7.43 18.20
C PHE A 154 1.93 -7.74 18.68
N VAL A 155 0.95 -6.92 18.27
CA VAL A 155 -0.46 -7.15 18.62
C VAL A 155 -1.13 -7.97 17.50
N PHE A 156 -2.20 -8.73 17.76
CA PHE A 156 -2.92 -9.52 16.75
C PHE A 156 -4.43 -9.26 16.83
N ASP A 157 -5.17 -9.51 15.75
CA ASP A 157 -6.64 -9.29 15.67
C ASP A 157 -7.43 -10.19 16.61
N ARG A 158 -6.92 -11.40 16.77
CA ARG A 158 -7.57 -12.49 17.49
C ARG A 158 -6.50 -13.30 18.18
N GLN A 159 -6.90 -14.05 19.19
CA GLN A 159 -6.04 -15.04 19.82
C GLN A 159 -5.57 -16.05 18.76
N ARG A 160 -4.26 -16.34 18.77
CA ARG A 160 -3.60 -17.21 17.79
C ARG A 160 -2.64 -18.14 18.53
N ASN A 161 -2.51 -19.37 18.01
CA ASN A 161 -1.48 -20.30 18.43
C ASN A 161 -0.25 -20.11 17.55
N PHE A 162 0.86 -19.68 18.14
CA PHE A 162 2.09 -19.38 17.41
C PHE A 162 2.98 -20.62 17.32
N THR A 163 3.33 -21.01 16.10
CA THR A 163 4.23 -22.14 15.84
C THR A 163 5.69 -21.72 15.71
N SER A 164 5.95 -20.52 15.17
CA SER A 164 7.28 -19.98 14.93
C SER A 164 7.23 -18.48 14.62
N MET A 165 8.33 -17.78 14.90
CA MET A 165 8.64 -16.43 14.43
C MET A 165 9.86 -16.54 13.50
N LYS A 166 9.86 -15.81 12.37
CA LYS A 166 10.95 -15.76 11.39
C LYS A 166 11.30 -14.32 11.11
#